data_AF-A0A3D3ULY0-F1
#
_entry.id   AF-A0A3D3ULY0-F1
#
_cell.length_a   1.000
_cell.length_b   1.000
_cell.length_c   1.000
_cell.angle_alpha   90.00
_cell.angle_beta   90.00
_cell.angle_gamma   90.00
#
_symmetry.space_group_name_H-M   'P 1'
#
loop_
_entity.id
_entity.type
_entity.pdbx_description
1 polymer ?
#
loop_
_entity_poly.entity_id
_entity_poly.type
_entity_poly.pdbx_seq_one_letter_code
_entity_poly.pdbx_strand_id
1 'polypeptide(L)'
;MLFIVWFLTSGSFSQEVSAEQKYTATTISDPQIPAGDLELLLRPLTKSELIVEAEAWLQLLKSKVSQISAAEIQMRQKSREIDQKEAETKKKIKEIEKTQEQTSETAAPSAESTQQPEQQAEVAADAEK
;
A
#
# COMPACT_ATOMS: atom_id res chain seq x y z
N MET A 1 -40.82 67.30 -45.65
CA MET A 1 -39.35 67.09 -45.71
C MET A 1 -38.87 67.05 -44.27
N LEU A 2 -38.75 65.87 -43.64
CA LEU A 2 -37.55 65.03 -43.62
C LEU A 2 -36.30 65.85 -43.27
N PHE A 3 -35.78 65.70 -42.05
CA PHE A 3 -34.46 65.11 -41.78
C PHE A 3 -34.17 65.17 -40.27
N ILE A 4 -34.39 64.04 -39.61
CA ILE A 4 -33.95 63.72 -38.25
C ILE A 4 -32.42 63.63 -38.31
N VAL A 5 -31.72 64.70 -37.96
CA VAL A 5 -30.26 64.65 -37.76
C VAL A 5 -29.99 64.17 -36.35
N TRP A 6 -30.07 62.84 -36.26
CA TRP A 6 -29.21 61.96 -35.50
C TRP A 6 -28.39 62.59 -34.36
N PHE A 7 -28.91 62.35 -33.17
CA PHE A 7 -28.20 62.20 -31.91
C PHE A 7 -26.74 61.74 -32.12
N LEU A 8 -25.79 62.63 -31.84
CA LEU A 8 -24.39 62.26 -31.62
C LEU A 8 -24.30 61.61 -30.22
N THR A 9 -24.83 60.39 -30.12
CA THR A 9 -24.58 59.52 -28.98
C THR A 9 -23.13 59.06 -29.08
N SER A 10 -22.28 59.67 -28.26
CA SER A 10 -20.95 59.16 -27.94
C SER A 10 -21.02 57.65 -27.73
N GLY A 11 -20.49 56.89 -28.69
CA GLY A 11 -20.24 55.48 -28.50
C GLY A 11 -19.19 55.35 -27.40
N SER A 12 -19.63 55.12 -26.17
CA SER A 12 -18.80 54.40 -25.21
C SER A 12 -18.55 53.05 -25.85
N PHE A 13 -17.36 52.90 -26.44
CA PHE A 13 -16.78 51.61 -26.72
C PHE A 13 -16.81 50.85 -25.39
N SER A 14 -17.77 49.93 -25.27
CA SER A 14 -17.87 49.05 -24.14
C SER A 14 -16.62 48.17 -24.21
N GLN A 15 -15.61 48.51 -23.41
CA GLN A 15 -14.54 47.60 -23.12
C GLN A 15 -15.17 46.42 -22.39
N GLU A 16 -15.58 45.40 -23.15
CA GLU A 16 -15.74 44.06 -22.59
C GLU A 16 -14.38 43.72 -21.97
N VAL A 17 -14.30 43.90 -20.66
CA VAL A 17 -13.32 43.22 -19.84
C VAL A 17 -13.66 41.75 -20.01
N SER A 18 -13.06 41.14 -21.03
CA SER A 18 -12.95 39.70 -21.16
C SER A 18 -12.20 39.27 -19.91
N ALA A 19 -12.95 38.93 -18.86
CA ALA A 19 -12.40 38.23 -17.73
C ALA A 19 -11.71 37.01 -18.32
N GLU A 20 -10.38 36.99 -18.24
CA GLU A 20 -9.55 35.91 -18.77
C GLU A 20 -9.99 34.62 -18.06
N GLN A 21 -10.92 33.90 -18.68
CA GLN A 21 -11.58 32.76 -18.08
C GLN A 21 -10.56 31.63 -18.06
N LYS A 22 -9.91 31.45 -16.91
CA LYS A 22 -8.81 30.50 -16.75
C LYS A 22 -9.32 29.08 -17.02
N TYR A 23 -8.82 28.50 -18.11
CA TYR A 23 -9.12 27.12 -18.49
C TYR A 23 -8.68 26.14 -17.39
N THR A 24 -9.49 25.11 -17.16
CA THR A 24 -9.21 24.02 -16.22
C THR A 24 -9.22 22.70 -16.97
N ALA A 25 -8.22 21.86 -16.74
CA ALA A 25 -8.12 20.55 -17.38
C ALA A 25 -9.34 19.68 -17.06
N THR A 26 -9.93 19.07 -18.08
CA THR A 26 -11.13 18.23 -17.93
C THR A 26 -10.83 16.77 -18.25
N THR A 27 -9.89 16.51 -19.17
CA THR A 27 -9.70 15.16 -19.75
C THR A 27 -9.13 14.15 -18.75
N ILE A 28 -8.44 14.61 -17.71
CA ILE A 28 -7.94 13.75 -16.61
C ILE A 28 -9.04 13.10 -15.75
N SER A 29 -10.30 13.54 -15.90
CA SER A 29 -11.44 12.95 -15.17
C SER A 29 -11.73 11.52 -15.62
N ASP A 30 -11.37 11.18 -16.86
CA ASP A 30 -11.39 9.82 -17.38
C ASP A 30 -10.00 9.43 -17.90
N PRO A 31 -9.10 8.93 -17.03
CA PRO A 31 -7.77 8.49 -17.43
C PRO A 31 -7.75 7.26 -18.34
N GLN A 32 -8.90 6.63 -18.62
CA GLN A 32 -9.02 5.46 -19.48
C GLN A 32 -9.57 5.80 -20.87
N ILE A 33 -9.79 7.08 -21.15
CA ILE A 33 -10.18 7.55 -22.48
C ILE A 33 -9.21 7.00 -23.56
N PRO A 34 -9.73 6.40 -24.65
CA PRO A 34 -8.89 5.98 -25.77
C PRO A 34 -8.10 7.15 -26.35
N ALA A 35 -6.85 6.91 -26.77
CA ALA A 35 -5.98 7.97 -27.27
C ALA A 35 -6.57 8.71 -28.49
N GLY A 36 -7.30 8.01 -29.37
CA GLY A 36 -7.98 8.63 -30.52
C GLY A 36 -9.13 9.56 -30.10
N ASP A 37 -9.90 9.17 -29.08
CA ASP A 37 -11.00 10.00 -28.57
C ASP A 37 -10.44 11.22 -27.82
N LEU A 38 -9.35 11.03 -27.06
CA LEU A 38 -8.61 12.13 -26.42
C LEU A 38 -8.10 13.12 -27.46
N GLU A 39 -7.54 12.66 -28.59
CA GLU A 39 -7.09 13.54 -29.66
C GLU A 39 -8.24 14.43 -30.17
N LEU A 40 -9.43 13.88 -30.38
CA LEU A 40 -10.61 14.64 -30.81
C LEU A 40 -11.02 15.71 -29.79
N LEU A 41 -10.93 15.41 -28.48
CA LEU A 41 -11.21 16.37 -27.40
C LEU A 41 -10.16 17.48 -27.31
N LEU A 42 -8.90 17.19 -27.65
CA LEU A 42 -7.79 18.13 -27.58
C LEU A 42 -7.70 19.04 -28.81
N ARG A 43 -8.16 18.60 -29.99
CA ARG A 43 -8.13 19.39 -31.24
C ARG A 43 -8.72 20.81 -31.17
N PRO A 44 -9.86 21.06 -30.49
CA PRO A 44 -10.41 22.41 -30.42
C PRO A 44 -9.65 23.33 -29.45
N LEU A 45 -8.73 22.80 -28.63
CA LEU A 45 -8.04 23.56 -27.60
C LEU A 45 -6.92 24.42 -28.19
N THR A 46 -6.76 25.60 -27.61
CA THR A 46 -5.63 26.49 -27.88
C THR A 46 -4.34 25.95 -27.24
N LYS A 47 -3.19 26.48 -27.66
CA LYS A 47 -1.89 26.08 -27.08
C LYS A 47 -1.83 26.25 -25.56
N SER A 48 -2.37 27.33 -25.02
CA SER A 48 -2.41 27.57 -23.57
C SER A 48 -3.24 26.53 -22.83
N GLU A 49 -4.39 26.15 -23.40
CA GLU A 49 -5.28 25.13 -22.83
C GLU A 49 -4.67 23.73 -22.91
N LEU A 50 -3.99 23.41 -24.02
CA LEU A 50 -3.23 22.17 -24.18
C LEU A 50 -2.10 22.03 -23.16
N ILE A 51 -1.42 23.13 -22.81
CA ILE A 51 -0.41 23.13 -21.74
C ILE A 51 -1.06 22.74 -20.41
N VAL A 52 -2.23 23.32 -20.09
CA VAL A 52 -2.97 23.01 -18.86
C VAL A 52 -3.40 21.53 -18.83
N GLU A 53 -3.90 20.98 -19.93
CA GLU A 53 -4.21 19.55 -20.03
C GLU A 53 -2.95 18.69 -19.83
N ALA A 54 -1.86 19.00 -20.54
CA ALA A 54 -0.62 18.22 -20.46
C ALA A 54 0.00 18.24 -19.05
N GLU A 55 -0.02 19.39 -18.37
CA GLU A 55 0.41 19.52 -16.98
C GLU A 55 -0.44 18.67 -16.04
N ALA A 56 -1.77 18.68 -16.22
CA ALA A 56 -2.67 17.86 -15.43
C ALA A 56 -2.42 16.36 -15.62
N TRP A 57 -2.24 15.90 -16.87
CA TRP A 57 -1.87 14.51 -17.17
C TRP A 57 -0.53 14.12 -16.55
N LEU A 58 0.49 14.99 -16.65
CA LEU A 58 1.79 14.75 -16.05
C LEU A 58 1.70 14.66 -14.52
N GLN A 59 0.91 15.53 -13.90
CA GLN A 59 0.70 15.51 -12.45
C GLN A 59 -0.01 14.21 -12.01
N LEU A 60 -1.04 13.79 -12.74
CA LEU A 60 -1.73 12.52 -12.48
C LEU A 60 -0.75 11.34 -12.58
N LEU A 61 0.07 11.29 -13.64
CA LEU A 61 1.07 10.25 -13.85
C LEU A 61 2.09 10.22 -12.70
N LYS A 62 2.67 11.37 -12.34
CA LYS A 62 3.62 11.48 -11.22
C LYS A 62 3.02 10.98 -9.91
N SER A 63 1.77 11.35 -9.63
CA SER A 63 1.06 10.90 -8.43
C SER A 63 0.90 9.37 -8.40
N LYS A 64 0.46 8.77 -9.50
CA LYS A 64 0.28 7.31 -9.58
C LYS A 64 1.60 6.55 -9.50
N VAL A 65 2.63 7.00 -10.20
CA VAL A 65 3.97 6.41 -10.10
C VAL A 65 4.50 6.49 -8.67
N SER A 66 4.39 7.65 -8.02
CA SER A 66 4.82 7.82 -6.63
C SER A 66 4.09 6.87 -5.68
N GLN A 67 2.77 6.71 -5.84
CA GLN A 67 1.98 5.76 -5.04
C GLN A 67 2.45 4.31 -5.24
N ILE A 68 2.64 3.88 -6.48
CA ILE A 68 3.10 2.52 -6.79
C ILE A 68 4.51 2.28 -6.24
N SER A 69 5.43 3.21 -6.46
CA SER A 69 6.81 3.11 -5.95
C SER A 69 6.85 3.05 -4.43
N ALA A 70 6.04 3.86 -3.74
CA ALA A 70 5.96 3.81 -2.27
C ALA A 70 5.44 2.45 -1.78
N ALA A 71 4.38 1.92 -2.40
CA ALA A 71 3.85 0.60 -2.07
C ALA A 71 4.88 -0.52 -2.31
N GLU A 72 5.60 -0.46 -3.42
CA GLU A 72 6.64 -1.44 -3.75
C GLU A 72 7.82 -1.39 -2.75
N ILE A 73 8.27 -0.19 -2.38
CA ILE A 73 9.32 -0.02 -1.36
C ILE A 73 8.87 -0.61 -0.02
N GLN A 74 7.64 -0.34 0.42
CA GLN A 74 7.08 -0.88 1.65
C GLN A 74 6.98 -2.41 1.62
N MET A 75 6.53 -2.98 0.51
CA MET A 75 6.50 -4.43 0.32
C MET A 75 7.90 -5.03 0.45
N ARG A 76 8.89 -4.48 -0.28
CA ARG A 76 10.28 -4.95 -0.23
C ARG A 76 10.88 -4.85 1.18
N GLN A 77 10.53 -3.80 1.93
CA GLN A 77 10.98 -3.64 3.32
C GLN A 77 10.40 -4.72 4.22
N LYS A 78 9.08 -4.98 4.14
CA LYS A 78 8.44 -6.06 4.89
C LYS A 78 9.01 -7.43 4.55
N SER A 79 9.29 -7.71 3.26
CA SER A 79 9.94 -8.95 2.85
C SER A 79 11.29 -9.14 3.54
N ARG A 80 12.15 -8.11 3.55
CA ARG A 80 13.45 -8.18 4.25
C ARG A 80 13.29 -8.43 5.76
N GLU A 81 12.32 -7.81 6.40
CA GLU A 81 12.05 -8.01 7.83
C GLU A 81 11.57 -9.44 8.12
N ILE A 82 10.75 -10.02 7.23
CA ILE A 82 10.32 -11.42 7.32
C ILE A 82 11.52 -12.34 7.17
N ASP A 83 12.35 -12.14 6.14
CA ASP A 83 13.54 -12.97 5.90
C ASP A 83 14.49 -12.96 7.11
N GLN A 84 14.69 -11.80 7.73
CA GLN A 84 15.49 -11.66 8.94
C GLN A 84 14.87 -12.42 10.12
N LYS A 85 13.57 -12.23 10.38
CA LYS A 85 12.86 -12.92 11.47
C LYS A 85 12.82 -14.43 11.26
N GLU A 86 12.66 -14.91 10.02
CA GLU A 86 12.73 -16.32 9.68
C GLU A 86 14.13 -16.89 9.94
N ALA A 87 15.18 -16.17 9.54
CA ALA A 87 16.56 -16.59 9.80
C ALA A 87 16.85 -16.65 11.31
N GLU A 88 16.39 -15.68 12.09
CA GLU A 88 16.51 -15.68 13.55
C GLU A 88 15.72 -16.83 14.19
N THR A 89 14.48 -17.06 13.75
CA THR A 89 13.63 -18.14 14.26
C THR A 89 14.26 -19.50 13.96
N LYS A 90 14.79 -19.71 12.75
CA LYS A 90 15.52 -20.92 12.38
C LYS A 90 16.77 -21.14 13.25
N LYS A 91 17.51 -20.07 13.58
CA LYS A 91 18.66 -20.16 14.51
C LYS A 91 18.22 -20.58 15.91
N LYS A 92 17.18 -19.94 16.46
CA LYS A 92 16.63 -20.27 17.79
C LYS A 92 16.13 -21.71 17.86
N ILE A 93 15.45 -22.20 16.82
CA ILE A 93 15.00 -23.61 16.75
C ILE A 93 16.19 -24.56 16.81
N LYS A 94 17.26 -24.31 16.02
CA LYS A 94 18.48 -25.15 16.06
C LYS A 94 19.17 -25.13 17.41
N GLU A 95 19.16 -23.99 18.10
CA GLU A 95 19.75 -23.86 19.44
C GLU A 95 18.95 -24.63 20.49
N ILE A 96 17.62 -24.58 20.42
CA ILE A 96 16.72 -25.37 21.29
C ILE A 96 16.94 -26.87 21.04
N GLU A 97 17.00 -27.30 19.78
CA GLU A 97 17.24 -28.70 19.41
C GLU A 97 18.58 -29.20 19.98
N LYS A 98 19.66 -28.43 19.78
CA LYS A 98 20.97 -28.75 20.35
C LYS A 98 20.95 -28.82 21.89
N THR A 99 20.25 -27.90 22.55
CA THR A 99 20.14 -27.88 24.01
C THR A 99 19.30 -29.07 24.54
N GLN A 100 18.30 -29.51 23.79
CA GLN A 100 17.47 -30.67 24.10
C GLN A 100 18.27 -31.98 23.96
N GLU A 101 19.09 -32.11 22.93
CA GLU A 101 20.02 -33.23 22.77
C GLU A 101 20.99 -33.32 23.95
N GLN A 102 21.59 -32.19 24.38
CA GLN A 102 22.55 -32.14 25.48
C GLN A 102 21.92 -32.37 26.87
N THR A 103 20.64 -32.06 27.07
CA THR A 103 19.92 -32.32 28.35
C THR A 103 19.45 -33.76 28.47
N SER A 104 19.30 -34.49 27.36
CA SER A 104 19.00 -35.93 27.37
C SER A 104 20.20 -36.81 27.79
N GLU A 105 21.43 -36.28 27.76
CA GLU A 105 22.67 -37.01 28.08
C GLU A 105 23.09 -36.93 29.57
N THR A 106 22.43 -36.10 30.40
CA THR A 106 22.79 -35.92 31.84
C THR A 106 21.76 -36.51 32.83
N ALA A 107 20.67 -37.12 32.36
CA ALA A 107 19.71 -37.82 33.24
C ALA A 107 19.96 -39.35 33.27
N ALA A 108 21.18 -39.76 33.60
CA ALA A 108 21.46 -41.16 33.93
C ALA A 108 22.42 -41.24 35.14
N PRO A 109 21.93 -41.15 36.39
CA PRO A 109 22.62 -41.82 37.47
C PRO A 109 22.38 -43.32 37.30
N SER A 110 23.39 -43.99 36.76
CA SER A 110 23.55 -45.43 36.87
C SER A 110 23.70 -45.80 38.36
N ALA A 111 22.83 -46.68 38.86
CA ALA A 111 23.12 -47.61 39.94
C ALA A 111 22.04 -48.70 39.97
N GLU A 112 22.13 -49.65 39.05
CA GLU A 112 21.48 -50.95 39.20
C GLU A 112 22.38 -51.89 39.99
N SER A 113 22.03 -52.15 41.24
CA SER A 113 22.05 -53.48 41.87
C SER A 113 21.80 -53.34 43.35
N THR A 114 20.77 -54.01 43.87
CA THR A 114 20.91 -55.14 44.81
C THR A 114 19.55 -55.45 45.46
N GLN A 115 19.02 -56.63 45.12
CA GLN A 115 18.19 -57.53 45.95
C GLN A 115 16.73 -57.19 46.24
N GLN A 116 15.86 -57.90 45.52
CA GLN A 116 14.60 -58.45 46.02
C GLN A 116 14.86 -59.33 47.26
N PRO A 117 14.00 -59.26 48.29
CA PRO A 117 13.29 -60.47 48.65
C PRO A 117 11.77 -60.25 48.70
N GLU A 118 11.09 -61.30 48.29
CA GLU A 118 9.67 -61.56 48.34
C GLU A 118 9.10 -61.38 49.75
N GLN A 119 7.92 -60.76 49.88
CA GLN A 119 6.87 -61.21 50.82
C GLN A 119 5.47 -60.90 50.24
N GLN A 120 4.74 -61.97 49.95
CA GLN A 120 3.29 -62.00 49.79
C GLN A 120 2.60 -61.75 51.14
N ALA A 121 1.55 -60.93 51.13
CA ALA A 121 0.30 -61.02 51.92
C ALA A 121 -0.52 -59.75 51.56
N GLU A 122 -1.48 -59.78 50.64
CA GLU A 122 -2.87 -60.15 50.92
C GLU A 122 -3.33 -59.72 52.32
N VAL A 123 -4.04 -58.59 52.45
CA VAL A 123 -5.37 -58.55 53.07
C VAL A 123 -6.19 -57.40 52.46
N ALA A 124 -7.46 -57.71 52.30
CA ALA A 124 -8.57 -57.05 51.64
C ALA A 124 -8.89 -55.60 52.03
N ALA A 125 -9.71 -55.03 51.14
CA ALA A 125 -10.71 -54.00 51.36
C ALA A 125 -11.30 -53.96 52.77
N ASP A 126 -11.57 -52.75 53.25
CA ASP A 126 -12.90 -52.46 53.78
C ASP A 126 -13.24 -50.99 53.59
N ALA A 127 -14.42 -50.76 53.04
CA ALA A 127 -15.09 -49.49 52.95
C ALA A 127 -16.25 -49.54 53.94
N GLU A 128 -16.18 -48.82 55.06
CA GLU A 128 -17.39 -48.32 55.73
C GLU A 128 -17.01 -47.30 56.83
N LYS A 129 -17.33 -46.02 56.61
CA LYS A 129 -18.30 -45.24 57.41
C LYS A 129 -18.26 -43.74 57.05
#